data_AF-A0A2M7A0Y3-F1
#
_entry.id   AF-A0A2M7A0Y3-F1
#
_cell.length_a   1.000
_cell.length_b   1.000
_cell.length_c   1.000
_cell.angle_alpha   90.00
_cell.angle_beta   90.00
_cell.angle_gamma   90.00
#
_symmetry.space_group_name_H-M   'P 1'
#
loop_
_entity.id
_entity.type
_entity.pdbx_description
1 polymer ?
#
loop_
_entity_poly.entity_id
_entity_poly.type
_entity_poly.pdbx_seq_one_letter_code
_entity_poly.pdbx_strand_id
1 'polypeptide(L)'
;MLPDLNLSTEQFFGYSVGIKNGRVVIGSPGDDSYGNDVGLAYVYDYSGGPWNKKSNISASVYVGNGGDYFGSSVSVDKAYVAVGAPKIKIGVNEKAGAVYVFRRSGDFDGELFRTESTREKDYFGQAVSVKGTYLLVGAPRDGVGAAYIYKRNAAGSWIEQKKLIPSRETHGNPYFGNSVSIDGSTAVVGMPYGNWGKGVVYIY
;
A
#
# COMPACT_ATOMS: atom_id res chain seq x y z
N MET A 1 8.17 -23.65 1.13
CA MET A 1 7.01 -23.34 0.28
C MET A 1 5.87 -22.95 1.21
N LEU A 2 5.21 -21.82 0.97
CA LEU A 2 3.97 -21.49 1.70
C LEU A 2 2.90 -22.53 1.33
N PRO A 3 1.94 -22.83 2.23
CA PRO A 3 0.91 -23.81 1.94
C PRO A 3 0.12 -23.39 0.70
N ASP A 4 -0.18 -24.35 -0.17
CA ASP A 4 -1.02 -24.12 -1.35
C ASP A 4 -2.39 -23.64 -0.87
N LEU A 5 -2.66 -22.36 -1.11
CA LEU A 5 -3.98 -21.81 -0.99
C LEU A 5 -4.65 -22.21 -2.30
N ASN A 6 -5.71 -23.01 -2.26
CA ASN A 6 -6.53 -23.32 -3.43
C ASN A 6 -7.24 -22.02 -3.93
N LEU A 7 -6.46 -21.04 -4.35
CA LEU A 7 -6.87 -19.78 -4.93
C LEU A 7 -7.42 -20.08 -6.31
N SER A 8 -8.45 -19.33 -6.71
CA SER A 8 -8.85 -19.37 -8.11
C SER A 8 -7.71 -18.84 -8.98
N THR A 9 -7.73 -19.19 -10.26
CA THR A 9 -6.83 -18.58 -11.24
C THR A 9 -7.01 -17.06 -11.25
N GLU A 10 -5.95 -16.32 -11.59
CA GLU A 10 -5.98 -14.87 -11.84
C GLU A 10 -6.09 -13.93 -10.61
N GLN A 11 -5.96 -14.44 -9.37
CA GLN A 11 -6.07 -13.59 -8.17
C GLN A 11 -4.82 -12.72 -7.87
N PHE A 12 -3.75 -12.87 -8.65
CA PHE A 12 -2.46 -12.16 -8.49
C PHE A 12 -1.82 -12.30 -7.10
N PHE A 13 -1.96 -13.46 -6.44
CA PHE A 13 -1.28 -13.72 -5.17
C PHE A 13 0.25 -13.58 -5.31
N GLY A 14 0.87 -12.83 -4.40
CA GLY A 14 2.30 -12.53 -4.48
C GLY A 14 2.63 -11.26 -5.24
N TYR A 15 1.63 -10.50 -5.70
CA TYR A 15 1.83 -9.22 -6.40
C TYR A 15 2.66 -8.23 -5.58
N SER A 16 2.43 -8.20 -4.26
CA SER A 16 3.24 -7.43 -3.32
C SER A 16 3.57 -8.27 -2.09
N VAL A 17 4.74 -8.07 -1.50
CA VAL A 17 5.21 -8.83 -0.34
C VAL A 17 5.93 -7.91 0.64
N GLY A 18 5.61 -8.02 1.92
CA GLY A 18 6.36 -7.40 3.01
C GLY A 18 6.70 -8.41 4.10
N ILE A 19 7.89 -8.32 4.68
CA ILE A 19 8.33 -9.22 5.76
C ILE A 19 9.01 -8.45 6.88
N LYS A 20 8.65 -8.76 8.12
CA LYS A 20 9.37 -8.26 9.30
C LYS A 20 9.18 -9.22 10.46
N ASN A 21 10.25 -9.53 11.20
CA ASN A 21 10.21 -10.31 12.45
C ASN A 21 9.34 -11.58 12.34
N GLY A 22 9.57 -12.40 11.32
CA GLY A 22 8.83 -13.65 11.11
C GLY A 22 7.40 -13.50 10.58
N ARG A 23 6.87 -12.28 10.39
CA ARG A 23 5.57 -12.07 9.74
C ARG A 23 5.75 -11.69 8.29
N VAL A 24 5.03 -12.36 7.41
CA VAL A 24 4.95 -12.07 5.98
C VAL A 24 3.53 -11.61 5.66
N VAL A 25 3.41 -10.54 4.89
CA VAL A 25 2.14 -10.05 4.34
C VAL A 25 2.24 -10.10 2.82
N ILE A 26 1.23 -10.66 2.17
CA ILE A 26 1.21 -10.93 0.73
C ILE A 26 -0.06 -10.35 0.13
N GLY A 27 0.10 -9.45 -0.83
CA GLY A 27 -1.02 -8.89 -1.57
C GLY A 27 -1.51 -9.80 -2.69
N SER A 28 -2.83 -9.76 -2.94
CA SER A 28 -3.54 -10.50 -3.98
C SER A 28 -4.63 -9.59 -4.57
N PRO A 29 -4.26 -8.56 -5.35
CA PRO A 29 -5.19 -7.51 -5.75
C PRO A 29 -6.29 -7.92 -6.73
N GLY A 30 -6.18 -9.08 -7.38
CA GLY A 30 -7.25 -9.65 -8.23
C GLY A 30 -8.12 -10.65 -7.49
N ASP A 31 -8.04 -10.71 -6.16
CA ASP A 31 -8.87 -11.64 -5.40
C ASP A 31 -10.35 -11.23 -5.45
N ASP A 32 -11.17 -12.16 -5.93
CA ASP A 32 -12.60 -11.98 -6.17
C ASP A 32 -13.50 -12.49 -5.03
N SER A 33 -12.94 -12.95 -3.90
CA SER A 33 -13.69 -13.66 -2.84
C SER A 33 -14.87 -12.86 -2.27
N TYR A 34 -14.85 -11.53 -2.42
CA TYR A 34 -15.88 -10.61 -1.93
C TYR A 34 -16.45 -9.68 -3.03
N GLY A 35 -16.20 -10.00 -4.31
CA GLY A 35 -16.59 -9.20 -5.47
C GLY A 35 -15.44 -9.06 -6.46
N ASN A 36 -15.76 -8.74 -7.72
CA ASN A 36 -14.76 -8.65 -8.80
C ASN A 36 -13.63 -7.67 -8.45
N ASP A 37 -12.38 -8.13 -8.53
CA ASP A 37 -11.14 -7.39 -8.30
C ASP A 37 -11.14 -6.54 -7.02
N VAL A 38 -11.82 -6.99 -5.96
CA VAL A 38 -11.79 -6.29 -4.66
C VAL A 38 -10.37 -6.33 -4.10
N GLY A 39 -9.72 -7.49 -4.20
CA GLY A 39 -8.37 -7.73 -3.74
C GLY A 39 -8.27 -8.05 -2.24
N LEU A 40 -7.24 -8.79 -1.87
CA LEU A 40 -6.96 -9.20 -0.49
C LEU A 40 -5.49 -9.02 -0.11
N ALA A 41 -5.22 -9.01 1.19
CA ALA A 41 -3.88 -9.19 1.74
C ALA A 41 -3.87 -10.34 2.75
N TYR A 42 -2.98 -11.29 2.54
CA TYR A 42 -2.81 -12.47 3.38
C TYR A 42 -1.66 -12.28 4.35
N VAL A 43 -1.83 -12.73 5.59
CA VAL A 43 -0.80 -12.64 6.62
C VAL A 43 -0.39 -14.02 7.12
N TYR A 44 0.93 -14.24 7.21
CA TYR A 44 1.54 -15.47 7.70
C TYR A 44 2.54 -15.15 8.81
N ASP A 45 2.47 -15.90 9.91
CA ASP A 45 3.47 -15.87 10.97
C ASP A 45 4.36 -17.11 10.96
N TYR A 46 5.67 -16.88 11.04
CA TYR A 46 6.69 -17.91 11.14
C TYR A 46 7.05 -18.14 12.61
N SER A 47 6.75 -19.34 13.12
CA SER A 47 7.01 -19.72 14.52
C SER A 47 8.05 -20.84 14.67
N GLY A 48 9.04 -20.93 13.76
CA GLY A 48 10.20 -21.81 13.93
C GLY A 48 10.04 -23.27 13.49
N GLY A 49 9.21 -23.57 12.48
CA GLY A 49 9.08 -24.89 11.84
C GLY A 49 8.92 -24.78 10.31
N PRO A 50 8.47 -25.82 9.59
CA PRO A 50 7.92 -25.63 8.24
C PRO A 50 6.77 -24.60 8.32
N TRP A 51 6.51 -23.85 7.25
CA TRP A 51 5.40 -22.88 7.16
C TRP A 51 4.04 -23.60 7.23
N ASN A 52 3.69 -24.11 8.41
CA ASN A 52 2.44 -24.80 8.66
C ASN A 52 1.42 -23.76 9.09
N LYS A 53 0.47 -23.52 8.18
CA LYS A 53 -0.70 -22.64 8.22
C LYS A 53 -1.30 -22.50 9.63
N LYS A 54 -0.82 -21.54 10.42
CA LYS A 54 -1.50 -21.07 11.63
C LYS A 54 -2.10 -19.69 11.35
N SER A 55 -3.40 -19.62 11.60
CA SER A 55 -4.35 -18.52 11.39
C SER A 55 -4.55 -18.05 9.95
N ASN A 56 -5.63 -18.52 9.33
CA ASN A 56 -6.33 -17.75 8.30
C ASN A 56 -6.82 -16.44 8.96
N ILE A 57 -6.03 -15.38 8.87
CA ILE A 57 -6.56 -14.03 9.01
C ILE A 57 -6.72 -13.51 7.58
N SER A 58 -7.87 -13.82 6.98
CA SER A 58 -8.43 -12.92 5.97
C SER A 58 -9.16 -11.85 6.74
N ALA A 59 -8.44 -10.84 7.22
CA ALA A 59 -9.08 -9.55 7.39
C ALA A 59 -9.35 -9.05 5.96
N SER A 60 -10.49 -9.44 5.40
CA SER A 60 -11.04 -8.73 4.25
C SER A 60 -11.56 -7.41 4.79
N VAL A 61 -10.75 -6.37 4.70
CA VAL A 61 -11.30 -5.02 4.79
C VAL A 61 -12.02 -4.77 3.49
N TYR A 62 -13.34 -4.96 3.54
CA TYR A 62 -14.23 -4.60 2.46
C TYR A 62 -14.36 -3.08 2.39
N VAL A 63 -14.03 -2.52 1.23
CA VAL A 63 -14.11 -1.08 0.98
C VAL A 63 -14.40 -0.84 -0.50
N GLY A 64 -15.62 -1.15 -0.96
CA GLY A 64 -16.08 -0.69 -2.26
C GLY A 64 -16.84 -1.70 -3.12
N ASN A 65 -17.28 -1.23 -4.28
CA ASN A 65 -18.18 -1.94 -5.20
C ASN A 65 -17.44 -2.81 -6.24
N GLY A 66 -16.28 -3.37 -5.87
CA GLY A 66 -15.41 -4.12 -6.78
C GLY A 66 -14.46 -3.23 -7.58
N GLY A 67 -13.32 -3.79 -7.97
CA GLY A 67 -12.27 -3.09 -8.72
C GLY A 67 -11.37 -2.19 -7.88
N ASP A 68 -11.27 -2.44 -6.57
CA ASP A 68 -10.50 -1.62 -5.62
C ASP A 68 -9.01 -1.98 -5.59
N TYR A 69 -8.67 -3.23 -5.95
CA TYR A 69 -7.30 -3.77 -6.04
C TYR A 69 -6.54 -3.65 -4.71
N PHE A 70 -7.21 -3.91 -3.59
CA PHE A 70 -6.58 -3.95 -2.27
C PHE A 70 -5.46 -5.01 -2.23
N GLY A 71 -4.32 -4.67 -1.62
CA GLY A 71 -3.13 -5.54 -1.67
C GLY A 71 -2.20 -5.25 -2.86
N SER A 72 -2.49 -4.24 -3.68
CA SER A 72 -1.57 -3.81 -4.75
C SER A 72 -0.20 -3.36 -4.23
N SER A 73 -0.16 -2.87 -2.99
CA SER A 73 1.09 -2.53 -2.30
C SER A 73 0.98 -2.88 -0.83
N VAL A 74 2.07 -3.38 -0.25
CA VAL A 74 2.15 -3.83 1.14
C VAL A 74 3.46 -3.37 1.76
N SER A 75 3.40 -2.90 3.00
CA SER A 75 4.58 -2.62 3.82
C SER A 75 4.38 -3.08 5.26
N VAL A 76 5.42 -3.65 5.87
CA VAL A 76 5.35 -4.28 7.21
C VAL A 76 6.48 -3.74 8.08
N ASP A 77 6.12 -3.18 9.24
CA ASP A 77 7.06 -2.79 10.30
C ASP A 77 6.78 -3.57 11.60
N LYS A 78 7.51 -3.22 12.67
CA LYS A 78 7.35 -3.81 14.01
C LYS A 78 5.95 -3.70 14.56
N ALA A 79 5.25 -2.57 14.33
CA ALA A 79 3.96 -2.30 14.95
C ALA A 79 2.80 -2.21 13.94
N TYR A 80 3.10 -1.96 12.65
CA TYR A 80 2.10 -1.63 11.66
C TYR A 80 2.27 -2.42 10.37
N VAL A 81 1.16 -2.62 9.68
CA VAL A 81 1.09 -3.06 8.29
C VAL A 81 0.33 -2.00 7.51
N ALA A 82 0.86 -1.56 6.37
CA ALA A 82 0.17 -0.66 5.45
C ALA A 82 -0.16 -1.41 4.16
N VAL A 83 -1.38 -1.21 3.65
CA VAL A 83 -1.88 -1.86 2.43
C VAL A 83 -2.56 -0.83 1.54
N GLY A 84 -2.20 -0.80 0.26
CA GLY A 84 -2.81 0.09 -0.72
C GLY A 84 -3.95 -0.57 -1.52
N ALA A 85 -4.96 0.24 -1.84
CA ALA A 85 -6.07 -0.06 -2.75
C ALA A 85 -6.19 1.08 -3.78
N PRO A 86 -5.29 1.15 -4.79
CA PRO A 86 -5.13 2.33 -5.64
C PRO A 86 -6.28 2.59 -6.60
N LYS A 87 -7.21 1.64 -6.77
CA LYS A 87 -8.32 1.78 -7.71
C LYS A 87 -9.67 2.01 -7.05
N ILE A 88 -9.72 2.08 -5.71
CA ILE A 88 -10.95 2.38 -4.99
C ILE A 88 -11.57 3.70 -5.47
N LYS A 89 -12.89 3.66 -5.62
CA LYS A 89 -13.71 4.82 -5.92
C LYS A 89 -14.11 5.53 -4.62
N ILE A 90 -13.88 6.83 -4.55
CA ILE A 90 -14.25 7.67 -3.40
C ILE A 90 -15.30 8.69 -3.82
N GLY A 91 -16.54 8.50 -3.37
CA GLY A 91 -17.68 9.32 -3.82
C GLY A 91 -17.87 9.21 -5.33
N VAL A 92 -17.66 10.32 -6.05
CA VAL A 92 -17.73 10.37 -7.53
C VAL A 92 -16.38 10.12 -8.20
N ASN A 93 -15.28 10.07 -7.44
CA ASN A 93 -13.93 10.00 -7.98
C ASN A 93 -13.50 8.54 -8.18
N GLU A 94 -13.51 8.07 -9.43
CA GLU A 94 -12.96 6.78 -9.84
C GLU A 94 -11.45 6.72 -9.61
N LYS A 95 -10.94 5.58 -9.13
CA LYS A 95 -9.50 5.31 -8.96
C LYS A 95 -8.76 6.42 -8.18
N ALA A 96 -9.46 6.98 -7.19
CA ALA A 96 -8.89 7.94 -6.27
C ALA A 96 -7.93 7.25 -5.30
N GLY A 97 -8.12 5.98 -4.99
CA GLY A 97 -7.14 5.24 -4.22
C GLY A 97 -7.24 5.49 -2.71
N ALA A 98 -6.90 4.47 -1.93
CA ALA A 98 -6.81 4.54 -0.47
C ALA A 98 -5.66 3.70 0.07
N VAL A 99 -5.25 4.01 1.30
CA VAL A 99 -4.31 3.23 2.09
C VAL A 99 -4.90 2.91 3.44
N TYR A 100 -4.74 1.65 3.84
CA TYR A 100 -5.20 1.10 5.10
C TYR A 100 -4.00 0.76 5.97
N VAL A 101 -4.03 1.19 7.21
CA VAL A 101 -3.01 0.86 8.21
C VAL A 101 -3.62 0.00 9.29
N PHE A 102 -2.97 -1.11 9.59
CA PHE A 102 -3.37 -2.08 10.59
C PHE A 102 -2.33 -2.15 11.70
N ARG A 103 -2.78 -2.44 12.93
CA ARG A 103 -1.87 -2.83 14.00
C ARG A 103 -1.46 -4.28 13.81
N ARG A 104 -0.18 -4.56 14.02
CA ARG A 104 0.38 -5.91 13.91
C ARG A 104 -0.03 -6.85 15.06
N SER A 105 -0.73 -6.41 16.11
CA SER A 105 -1.07 -7.33 17.22
C SER A 105 -2.08 -8.38 16.77
N GLY A 106 -1.69 -9.66 16.88
CA GLY A 106 -2.54 -10.86 16.85
C GLY A 106 -3.40 -11.03 15.61
N ASP A 107 -4.54 -10.34 15.60
CA ASP A 107 -5.71 -10.76 14.86
C ASP A 107 -6.06 -9.82 13.68
N PHE A 108 -5.34 -8.70 13.50
CA PHE A 108 -5.71 -7.65 12.53
C PHE A 108 -7.18 -7.21 12.64
N ASP A 109 -7.73 -7.28 13.86
CA ASP A 109 -9.10 -6.91 14.15
C ASP A 109 -9.26 -5.39 14.01
N GLY A 110 -9.55 -4.95 12.78
CA GLY A 110 -9.91 -3.58 12.44
C GLY A 110 -8.80 -2.75 11.81
N GLU A 111 -9.20 -1.94 10.85
CA GLU A 111 -8.44 -0.83 10.31
C GLU A 111 -8.14 0.18 11.44
N LEU A 112 -6.86 0.53 11.63
CA LEU A 112 -6.46 1.59 12.56
C LEU A 112 -6.62 2.98 11.93
N PHE A 113 -6.45 3.06 10.61
CA PHE A 113 -6.51 4.30 9.85
C PHE A 113 -6.64 4.02 8.35
N ARG A 114 -7.57 4.75 7.72
CA ARG A 114 -7.69 4.93 6.28
C ARG A 114 -7.41 6.37 5.93
N THR A 115 -6.62 6.53 4.89
CA THR A 115 -6.53 7.79 4.15
C THR A 115 -6.74 7.53 2.67
N GLU A 116 -7.27 8.52 1.98
CA GLU A 116 -7.73 8.44 0.61
C GLU A 116 -7.50 9.74 -0.12
N SER A 117 -7.41 9.67 -1.44
CA SER A 117 -7.42 10.89 -2.23
C SER A 117 -8.83 11.44 -2.40
N THR A 118 -8.92 12.77 -2.50
CA THR A 118 -10.12 13.46 -2.95
C THR A 118 -10.13 13.72 -4.47
N ARG A 119 -9.14 13.19 -5.22
CA ARG A 119 -8.96 13.44 -6.66
C ARG A 119 -9.21 12.17 -7.47
N GLU A 120 -9.86 12.31 -8.62
CA GLU A 120 -10.08 11.20 -9.56
C GLU A 120 -8.76 10.75 -10.21
N LYS A 121 -8.56 9.43 -10.35
CA LYS A 121 -7.49 8.78 -11.14
C LYS A 121 -6.06 9.15 -10.73
N ASP A 122 -5.81 9.50 -9.47
CA ASP A 122 -4.45 9.76 -9.00
C ASP A 122 -3.72 8.50 -8.49
N TYR A 123 -4.48 7.41 -8.28
CA TYR A 123 -3.99 6.10 -7.83
C TYR A 123 -3.27 6.18 -6.48
N PHE A 124 -3.80 6.96 -5.54
CA PHE A 124 -3.25 7.04 -4.19
C PHE A 124 -3.16 5.65 -3.53
N GLY A 125 -2.02 5.33 -2.94
CA GLY A 125 -1.77 3.99 -2.40
C GLY A 125 -1.18 3.00 -3.41
N GLN A 126 -0.84 3.44 -4.63
CA GLN A 126 -0.12 2.60 -5.60
C GLN A 126 1.20 2.07 -5.03
N ALA A 127 1.86 2.86 -4.18
CA ALA A 127 3.02 2.43 -3.42
C ALA A 127 2.90 2.90 -1.98
N VAL A 128 3.27 2.06 -1.03
CA VAL A 128 3.24 2.36 0.41
C VAL A 128 4.51 1.92 1.10
N SER A 129 4.96 2.68 2.09
CA SER A 129 6.04 2.30 2.99
C SER A 129 5.76 2.79 4.40
N VAL A 130 5.89 1.92 5.41
CA VAL A 130 5.65 2.27 6.81
C VAL A 130 6.89 1.99 7.65
N LYS A 131 7.26 2.94 8.50
CA LYS A 131 8.37 2.80 9.45
C LYS A 131 8.08 3.57 10.73
N GLY A 132 8.03 2.85 11.86
CA GLY A 132 7.73 3.44 13.15
C GLY A 132 6.40 4.18 13.11
N THR A 133 6.43 5.49 13.34
CA THR A 133 5.23 6.35 13.28
C THR A 133 5.08 7.09 11.97
N TYR A 134 5.81 6.74 10.92
CA TYR A 134 5.72 7.38 9.61
C TYR A 134 5.17 6.42 8.56
N LEU A 135 4.36 6.98 7.67
CA LEU A 135 3.79 6.32 6.51
C LEU A 135 4.06 7.21 5.29
N LEU A 136 4.58 6.62 4.23
CA LEU A 136 4.83 7.27 2.96
C LEU A 136 3.92 6.62 1.91
N VAL A 137 3.15 7.43 1.21
CA VAL A 137 2.16 6.96 0.22
C VAL A 137 2.41 7.61 -1.13
N GLY A 138 2.51 6.81 -2.19
CA GLY A 138 2.62 7.28 -3.57
C GLY A 138 1.26 7.49 -4.24
N ALA A 139 1.15 8.56 -5.03
CA ALA A 139 0.02 8.87 -5.91
C ALA A 139 0.58 9.30 -7.29
N PRO A 140 1.01 8.34 -8.13
CA PRO A 140 1.79 8.62 -9.33
C PRO A 140 1.06 9.45 -10.38
N ARG A 141 -0.27 9.54 -10.32
CA ARG A 141 -1.06 10.29 -11.30
C ARG A 141 -1.67 11.57 -10.73
N ASP A 142 -1.23 11.97 -9.55
CA ASP A 142 -1.56 13.28 -8.99
C ASP A 142 -0.77 14.39 -9.70
N GLY A 143 -1.29 14.89 -10.83
CA GLY A 143 -0.57 15.82 -11.70
C GLY A 143 0.64 15.15 -12.34
N VAL A 144 1.85 15.62 -12.05
CA VAL A 144 3.11 14.94 -12.44
C VAL A 144 3.44 13.74 -11.54
N GLY A 145 2.63 13.52 -10.51
CA GLY A 145 2.82 12.52 -9.47
C GLY A 145 3.22 13.16 -8.14
N ALA A 146 2.78 12.55 -7.04
CA ALA A 146 3.04 13.00 -5.68
C ALA A 146 3.39 11.83 -4.75
N ALA A 147 4.00 12.17 -3.62
CA ALA A 147 4.07 11.27 -2.47
C ALA A 147 3.69 12.01 -1.18
N TYR A 148 3.05 11.34 -0.25
CA TYR A 148 2.48 11.93 0.95
C TYR A 148 3.10 11.31 2.19
N ILE A 149 3.64 12.14 3.08
CA ILE A 149 4.15 11.72 4.38
C ILE A 149 3.06 11.92 5.43
N TYR A 150 2.69 10.86 6.12
CA TYR A 150 1.85 10.88 7.30
C TYR A 150 2.69 10.56 8.52
N LYS A 151 2.36 11.19 9.64
CA LYS A 151 2.95 10.90 10.95
C LYS A 151 1.86 10.60 11.96
N ARG A 152 2.02 9.50 12.69
CA ARG A 152 1.15 9.15 13.81
C ARG A 152 1.47 10.06 15.01
N ASN A 153 0.48 10.77 15.50
CA ASN A 153 0.60 11.64 16.67
C ASN A 153 0.49 10.83 17.99
N ALA A 154 0.70 11.50 19.13
CA ALA A 154 0.62 10.88 20.45
C ALA A 154 -0.79 10.39 20.82
N ALA A 155 -1.84 11.03 20.29
CA ALA A 155 -3.24 10.61 20.46
C ALA A 155 -3.60 9.37 19.62
N GLY A 156 -2.71 8.95 18.72
CA GLY A 156 -2.83 7.74 17.93
C GLY A 156 -3.42 7.91 16.53
N SER A 157 -3.69 9.14 16.11
CA SER A 157 -4.16 9.48 14.77
C SER A 157 -2.99 9.68 13.81
N TRP A 158 -3.15 9.25 12.56
CA TRP A 158 -2.22 9.56 11.48
C TRP A 158 -2.60 10.89 10.84
N ILE A 159 -1.64 11.80 10.72
CA ILE A 159 -1.86 13.15 10.21
C ILE A 159 -0.91 13.39 9.04
N GLU A 160 -1.42 13.87 7.91
CA GLU A 160 -0.58 14.31 6.79
C GLU A 160 0.36 15.42 7.27
N GLN A 161 1.65 15.24 7.05
CA GLN A 161 2.68 16.22 7.38
C GLN A 161 3.13 17.00 6.15
N LYS A 162 3.21 16.33 5.01
CA LYS A 162 3.79 16.90 3.80
C LYS A 162 3.37 16.15 2.55
N LYS A 163 3.02 16.92 1.52
CA LYS A 163 3.01 16.48 0.12
C LYS A 163 4.36 16.76 -0.53
N LEU A 164 4.96 15.73 -1.11
CA LEU A 164 6.19 15.78 -1.89
C LEU A 164 5.85 15.83 -3.37
N ILE A 165 6.52 16.73 -4.08
CA ILE A 165 6.47 16.89 -5.53
C ILE A 165 7.90 16.96 -6.07
N PRO A 166 8.15 16.55 -7.32
CA PRO A 166 9.49 16.63 -7.88
C PRO A 166 9.97 18.09 -7.94
N SER A 167 11.21 18.34 -7.48
CA SER A 167 11.77 19.70 -7.39
C SER A 167 12.21 20.32 -8.73
N ARG A 168 12.03 19.58 -9.83
CA ARG A 168 12.39 20.02 -11.18
C ARG A 168 11.21 19.76 -12.10
N GLU A 169 11.02 20.66 -13.06
CA GLU A 169 9.99 20.48 -14.07
C GLU A 169 10.20 19.20 -14.87
N THR A 170 9.09 18.59 -15.22
CA THR A 170 9.03 17.33 -15.93
C THR A 170 8.08 17.46 -17.09
N HIS A 171 8.48 16.97 -18.26
CA HIS A 171 7.59 16.86 -19.40
C HIS A 171 6.77 15.56 -19.34
N GLY A 172 5.51 15.63 -19.77
CA GLY A 172 4.62 14.47 -19.83
C GLY A 172 4.15 13.98 -18.46
N ASN A 173 3.90 12.67 -18.36
CA ASN A 173 3.45 11.99 -17.15
C ASN A 173 4.62 11.20 -16.53
N PRO A 174 5.50 11.82 -15.73
CA PRO A 174 6.74 11.19 -15.26
C PRO A 174 6.51 10.18 -14.13
N TYR A 175 5.30 10.19 -13.54
CA TYR A 175 4.83 9.33 -12.45
C TYR A 175 5.67 9.40 -11.17
N PHE A 176 5.93 10.59 -10.66
CA PHE A 176 6.57 10.74 -9.34
C PHE A 176 5.71 10.08 -8.25
N GLY A 177 6.30 9.29 -7.35
CA GLY A 177 5.54 8.52 -6.37
C GLY A 177 5.09 7.15 -6.87
N ASN A 178 5.56 6.70 -8.04
CA ASN A 178 5.29 5.35 -8.52
C ASN A 178 5.88 4.25 -7.62
N SER A 179 7.00 4.54 -6.97
CA SER A 179 7.60 3.72 -5.92
C SER A 179 8.05 4.61 -4.76
N VAL A 180 7.96 4.09 -3.54
CA VAL A 180 8.32 4.82 -2.32
C VAL A 180 9.00 3.90 -1.31
N SER A 181 9.90 4.46 -0.50
CA SER A 181 10.49 3.77 0.65
C SER A 181 10.79 4.77 1.76
N ILE A 182 10.58 4.39 3.02
CA ILE A 182 10.95 5.20 4.18
C ILE A 182 11.72 4.36 5.18
N ASP A 183 12.87 4.87 5.64
CA ASP A 183 13.62 4.29 6.75
C ASP A 183 14.20 5.38 7.64
N GLY A 184 13.89 5.31 8.94
CA GLY A 184 14.23 6.36 9.89
C GLY A 184 13.66 7.71 9.47
N SER A 185 14.53 8.69 9.24
CA SER A 185 14.20 10.04 8.77
C SER A 185 14.28 10.21 7.26
N THR A 186 14.69 9.18 6.51
CA THR A 186 14.96 9.28 5.07
C THR A 186 13.78 8.73 4.29
N ALA A 187 13.25 9.53 3.36
CA ALA A 187 12.23 9.11 2.41
C ALA A 187 12.80 9.09 1.00
N VAL A 188 12.48 8.06 0.23
CA VAL A 188 12.90 7.89 -1.16
C VAL A 188 11.66 7.77 -2.04
N VAL A 189 11.65 8.49 -3.16
CA VAL A 189 10.53 8.51 -4.10
C VAL A 189 11.03 8.35 -5.53
N GLY A 190 10.49 7.35 -6.23
CA GLY A 190 10.81 7.07 -7.63
C GLY A 190 9.91 7.82 -8.61
N MET A 191 10.49 8.17 -9.76
CA MET A 191 9.83 8.82 -10.89
C MET A 191 10.34 8.18 -12.19
N PRO A 192 9.78 7.02 -12.59
CA PRO A 192 10.37 6.15 -13.61
C PRO A 192 10.45 6.77 -15.01
N TYR A 193 9.60 7.76 -15.33
CA TYR A 193 9.62 8.42 -16.63
C TYR A 193 10.15 9.86 -16.55
N GLY A 194 10.79 10.22 -15.44
CA GLY A 194 11.52 11.48 -15.32
C GLY A 194 12.68 11.59 -16.30
N ASN A 195 13.15 12.82 -16.57
CA ASN A 195 14.34 13.09 -17.37
C ASN A 195 14.30 12.43 -18.77
N TRP A 196 13.25 12.71 -19.55
CA TRP A 196 13.01 12.12 -20.88
C TRP A 196 13.00 10.59 -20.88
N GLY A 197 12.34 9.98 -19.88
CA GLY A 197 12.20 8.52 -19.79
C GLY A 197 13.39 7.78 -19.19
N LYS A 198 14.44 8.48 -18.73
CA LYS A 198 15.60 7.86 -18.07
C LYS A 198 15.31 7.40 -16.64
N GLY A 199 14.29 7.98 -16.02
CA GLY A 199 13.95 7.76 -14.62
C GLY A 199 14.77 8.66 -13.68
N VAL A 200 14.16 8.99 -12.54
CA VAL A 200 14.78 9.79 -11.47
C VAL A 200 14.35 9.23 -10.11
N VAL A 201 15.23 9.34 -9.12
CA VAL A 201 14.94 9.06 -7.71
C VAL A 201 15.22 10.31 -6.90
N TYR A 202 14.30 10.65 -6.00
CA TYR A 202 14.42 11.76 -5.06
C TYR A 202 14.61 11.20 -3.65
N ILE A 203 15.50 11.82 -2.88
CA ILE A 203 15.76 11.50 -1.47
C ILE A 203 15.43 12.75 -0.66
N TYR A 204 14.69 12.56 0.43
CA TYR A 204 14.23 13.60 1.34
C TYR A 204 14.65 13.28 2.78
#